data_AF-A0A1C5TKU5-F1
#
_entry.id   AF-A0A1C5TKU5-F1
#
_cell.length_a   1.000
_cell.length_b   1.000
_cell.length_c   1.000
_cell.angle_alpha   90.00
_cell.angle_beta   90.00
_cell.angle_gamma   90.00
#
_symmetry.space_group_name_H-M   'P 1'
#
loop_
_entity.id
_entity.type
_entity.pdbx_description
1 polymer ?
#
loop_
_entity_poly.entity_id
_entity_poly.type
_entity_poly.pdbx_seq_one_letter_code
_entity_poly.pdbx_strand_id
1 'polypeptide(L)'
;MYETKKLYYEDVYKKEFTAKVLECRESKKGYEIILNQTAFYPEGGGQPSDTGILGGINVKEVHEKDGELIHYTDGPLEVGMDVIGKINWGRRFDLMQQHSGEHIVSGLVHEAFGYDNVGFHMGSDVITIDFSGMLDEEQMAEIEAKANQIIWENQKVEIFYPTEEELKNLDYRSKKELSGWVRIVRFPGADTCACCGTHVTRTGEIGMVKLLSVVKFREGVRMEMLSGKRVLDYLNMVNEQNRQISVKLSAKMDKTASAVARLQDENFVLKGRVHALEEEFIVGEAAKWKEKENVLLFQEGMEAGSVQKLTDAILQVCKGRCAVFSRNADGSYKYAMGEKDGDLRQFTKEMNAVLNGRGGGKPFFVQGSVQASEKEIRAFFENK
;
A
#
# COMPACT_ATOMS: atom_id res chain seq x y z
N MET A 1 -20.61 40.95 3.94
CA MET A 1 -20.70 39.50 4.15
C MET A 1 -21.98 39.04 3.48
N TYR A 2 -21.87 38.22 2.45
CA TYR A 2 -23.03 37.70 1.74
C TYR A 2 -23.54 36.42 2.43
N GLU A 3 -24.83 36.39 2.74
CA GLU A 3 -25.48 35.15 3.19
C GLU A 3 -25.74 34.24 1.97
N THR A 4 -24.98 33.15 1.86
CA THR A 4 -25.11 32.18 0.76
C THR A 4 -26.07 31.06 1.16
N LYS A 5 -27.13 30.84 0.37
CA LYS A 5 -28.06 29.73 0.60
C LYS A 5 -27.39 28.37 0.30
N LYS A 6 -27.34 27.50 1.30
CA LYS A 6 -26.66 26.19 1.28
C LYS A 6 -27.58 25.07 0.77
N LEU A 7 -27.70 24.93 -0.56
CA LEU A 7 -28.63 23.97 -1.20
C LEU A 7 -28.29 22.50 -0.90
N TYR A 8 -27.03 22.20 -0.59
CA TYR A 8 -26.58 20.84 -0.26
C TYR A 8 -27.14 20.29 1.05
N TYR A 9 -27.71 21.12 1.93
CA TYR A 9 -28.47 20.65 3.09
C TYR A 9 -29.97 20.49 2.82
N GLU A 10 -30.50 21.12 1.77
CA GLU A 10 -31.91 20.96 1.36
C GLU A 10 -32.11 19.68 0.54
N ASP A 11 -31.21 19.42 -0.40
CA ASP A 11 -31.21 18.24 -1.25
C ASP A 11 -29.77 17.82 -1.59
N VAL A 12 -29.29 16.78 -0.91
CA VAL A 12 -27.96 16.22 -1.13
C VAL A 12 -27.76 15.62 -2.52
N TYR A 13 -28.84 15.32 -3.26
CA TYR A 13 -28.81 14.79 -4.63
C TYR A 13 -28.90 15.88 -5.69
N LYS A 14 -28.90 17.16 -5.31
CA LYS A 14 -28.91 18.27 -6.26
C LYS A 14 -27.58 18.36 -7.01
N LYS A 15 -27.55 17.78 -8.22
CA LYS A 15 -26.34 17.70 -9.06
C LYS A 15 -26.10 18.97 -9.87
N GLU A 16 -27.16 19.69 -10.20
CA GLU A 16 -27.11 20.94 -10.96
C GLU A 16 -27.98 22.01 -10.28
N PHE A 17 -27.53 23.26 -10.34
CA PHE A 17 -28.24 24.40 -9.79
C PHE A 17 -27.92 25.69 -10.57
N THR A 18 -28.80 26.68 -10.46
CA THR A 18 -28.57 28.04 -10.99
C THR A 18 -28.27 28.98 -9.83
N ALA A 19 -27.29 29.86 -10.01
CA ALA A 19 -26.93 30.87 -9.02
C ALA A 19 -26.49 32.16 -9.67
N LYS A 20 -26.57 33.25 -8.92
CA LYS A 20 -26.05 34.56 -9.30
C LYS A 20 -24.68 34.77 -8.69
N VAL A 21 -23.74 35.25 -9.50
CA VAL A 21 -22.40 35.66 -9.04
C VAL A 21 -22.53 36.96 -8.25
N LEU A 22 -22.20 36.91 -6.97
CA LEU A 22 -22.21 38.10 -6.10
C LEU A 22 -20.85 38.79 -6.10
N GLU A 23 -19.78 38.02 -6.24
CA GLU A 23 -18.43 38.54 -6.22
C GLU A 23 -17.46 37.61 -6.95
N CYS A 24 -16.43 38.20 -7.58
CA CYS A 24 -15.32 37.50 -8.20
C CYS A 24 -14.04 38.28 -7.90
N ARG A 25 -13.09 37.65 -7.18
CA ARG A 25 -11.81 38.24 -6.77
C ARG A 25 -10.67 37.42 -7.36
N GLU A 26 -9.60 38.07 -7.82
CA GLU A 26 -8.37 37.36 -8.19
C GLU A 26 -7.62 36.92 -6.93
N SER A 27 -7.02 35.72 -6.97
CA SER A 27 -6.30 35.12 -5.85
C SER A 27 -5.04 34.42 -6.35
N LYS A 28 -4.15 34.01 -5.42
CA LYS A 28 -2.93 33.27 -5.77
C LYS A 28 -3.19 31.93 -6.48
N LYS A 29 -4.39 31.35 -6.35
CA LYS A 29 -4.76 30.03 -6.89
C LYS A 29 -5.75 30.10 -8.08
N GLY A 30 -5.96 31.29 -8.66
CA GLY A 30 -7.01 31.52 -9.66
C GLY A 30 -8.00 32.56 -9.13
N TYR A 31 -9.30 32.25 -9.13
CA TYR A 31 -10.34 33.19 -8.72
C TYR A 31 -11.15 32.68 -7.53
N GLU A 32 -11.52 33.58 -6.63
CA GLU A 32 -12.45 33.36 -5.52
C GLU A 32 -13.82 33.91 -5.91
N ILE A 33 -14.83 33.04 -5.92
CA ILE A 33 -16.18 33.37 -6.38
C ILE A 33 -17.20 33.13 -5.25
N ILE A 34 -18.03 34.15 -4.99
CA ILE A 34 -19.14 34.08 -4.04
C ILE A 34 -20.46 34.09 -4.81
N LEU A 35 -21.37 33.20 -4.44
CA LEU A 35 -22.68 33.02 -5.07
C LEU A 35 -23.80 33.32 -4.08
N ASN A 36 -25.00 33.65 -4.57
CA ASN A 36 -26.17 33.79 -3.70
C ASN A 36 -26.69 32.45 -3.14
N GLN A 37 -26.46 31.35 -3.86
CA GLN A 37 -26.81 30.00 -3.45
C GLN A 37 -25.86 29.00 -4.10
N THR A 38 -25.63 27.86 -3.45
CA THR A 38 -24.75 26.82 -3.99
C THR A 38 -25.14 25.42 -3.54
N ALA A 39 -25.00 24.45 -4.45
CA ALA A 39 -25.06 23.03 -4.10
C ALA A 39 -23.66 22.42 -3.88
N PHE A 40 -22.58 23.17 -4.09
CA PHE A 40 -21.23 22.71 -3.73
C PHE A 40 -21.08 22.70 -2.22
N TYR A 41 -20.71 21.55 -1.68
CA TYR A 41 -20.38 21.37 -0.28
C TYR A 41 -18.96 21.90 -0.03
N PRO A 42 -18.78 22.85 0.90
CA PRO A 42 -17.45 23.21 1.37
C PRO A 42 -16.83 22.05 2.15
N GLU A 43 -15.58 22.13 2.56
CA GLU A 43 -15.05 21.14 3.49
C GLU A 43 -15.77 21.18 4.87
N GLY A 44 -15.84 20.03 5.55
CA GLY A 44 -16.45 19.96 6.88
C GLY A 44 -16.56 18.55 7.45
N GLY A 45 -16.47 18.39 8.78
CA GLY A 45 -16.59 17.10 9.45
C GLY A 45 -15.52 16.06 9.07
N GLY A 46 -14.41 16.49 8.46
CA GLY A 46 -13.38 15.60 7.88
C GLY A 46 -13.66 15.19 6.43
N GLN A 47 -14.81 15.59 5.86
CA GLN A 47 -15.13 15.38 4.46
C GLN A 47 -14.48 16.48 3.59
N PRO A 48 -13.75 16.12 2.52
CA PRO A 48 -13.23 17.07 1.54
C PRO A 48 -14.33 17.83 0.80
N SER A 49 -13.99 19.02 0.33
CA SER A 49 -14.90 19.83 -0.50
C SER A 49 -15.21 19.18 -1.84
N ASP A 50 -16.31 19.63 -2.44
CA ASP A 50 -16.67 19.26 -3.80
C ASP A 50 -15.79 19.92 -4.85
N THR A 51 -15.85 19.31 -6.03
CA THR A 51 -15.32 19.84 -7.28
C THR A 51 -16.44 19.85 -8.32
N GLY A 52 -16.24 20.54 -9.43
CA GLY A 52 -17.20 20.51 -10.54
C GLY A 52 -17.01 21.66 -11.50
N ILE A 53 -18.10 22.10 -12.13
CA ILE A 53 -18.10 23.16 -13.13
C ILE A 53 -19.06 24.26 -12.69
N LEU A 54 -18.69 25.52 -12.84
CA LEU A 54 -19.53 26.68 -12.56
C LEU A 54 -19.44 27.63 -13.75
N GLY A 55 -20.53 27.87 -14.49
CA GLY A 55 -20.48 28.79 -15.64
C GLY A 55 -19.48 28.41 -16.75
N GLY A 56 -19.10 27.13 -16.85
CA GLY A 56 -18.14 26.63 -17.84
C GLY A 56 -16.67 26.56 -17.37
N ILE A 57 -16.36 27.04 -16.17
CA ILE A 57 -15.01 26.96 -15.56
C ILE A 57 -14.96 25.91 -14.44
N ASN A 58 -13.77 25.43 -14.08
CA ASN A 58 -13.63 24.39 -13.07
C ASN A 58 -13.64 24.97 -11.66
N VAL A 59 -14.43 24.37 -10.78
CA VAL A 59 -14.36 24.55 -9.33
C VAL A 59 -13.40 23.50 -8.76
N LYS A 60 -12.29 23.95 -8.18
CA LYS A 60 -11.22 23.10 -7.64
C LYS A 60 -11.39 22.78 -6.16
N GLU A 61 -11.82 23.78 -5.39
CA GLU A 61 -12.02 23.68 -3.95
C GLU A 61 -13.15 24.62 -3.54
N VAL A 62 -13.86 24.28 -2.47
CA VAL A 62 -14.87 25.15 -1.86
C VAL A 62 -14.61 25.22 -0.36
N HIS A 63 -14.54 26.43 0.18
CA HIS A 63 -14.21 26.68 1.58
C HIS A 63 -15.16 27.68 2.20
N GLU A 64 -15.44 27.53 3.49
CA GLU A 64 -16.17 28.53 4.28
C GLU A 64 -15.16 29.30 5.14
N LYS A 65 -15.00 30.60 4.88
CA LYS A 65 -14.08 31.49 5.60
C LYS A 65 -14.79 32.76 6.00
N ASP A 66 -14.68 33.13 7.28
CA ASP A 66 -15.31 34.33 7.83
C ASP A 66 -16.82 34.43 7.51
N GLY A 67 -17.53 33.30 7.47
CA GLY A 67 -18.95 33.21 7.13
C GLY A 67 -19.27 33.30 5.63
N GLU A 68 -18.28 33.47 4.76
CA GLU A 68 -18.44 33.47 3.30
C GLU A 68 -18.09 32.10 2.71
N LEU A 69 -18.95 31.61 1.80
CA LEU A 69 -18.72 30.37 1.07
C LEU A 69 -18.04 30.69 -0.26
N ILE A 70 -16.75 30.37 -0.32
CA ILE A 70 -15.82 30.76 -1.39
C ILE A 70 -15.56 29.57 -2.31
N HIS A 71 -15.80 29.77 -3.61
CA HIS A 71 -15.49 28.80 -4.66
C HIS A 71 -14.17 29.18 -5.33
N TYR A 72 -13.17 28.31 -5.24
CA TYR A 72 -11.88 28.50 -5.90
C TYR A 72 -11.93 27.91 -7.30
N THR A 73 -11.70 28.76 -8.30
CA THR A 73 -11.88 28.42 -9.72
C THR A 73 -10.67 28.78 -10.59
N ASP A 74 -10.59 28.21 -11.79
CA ASP A 74 -9.51 28.46 -12.75
C ASP A 74 -9.77 29.57 -13.78
N GLY A 75 -10.94 30.21 -13.71
CA GLY A 75 -11.28 31.36 -14.54
C GLY A 75 -12.19 32.35 -13.79
N PRO A 76 -12.33 33.58 -14.29
CA PRO A 76 -13.24 34.56 -13.70
C PRO A 76 -14.69 34.32 -14.14
N LEU A 77 -15.65 34.86 -13.38
CA LEU A 77 -17.04 35.02 -13.81
C LEU A 77 -17.46 36.48 -13.61
N GLU A 78 -18.37 36.96 -14.47
CA GLU A 78 -18.89 38.32 -14.38
C GLU A 78 -19.84 38.47 -13.19
N VAL A 79 -19.62 39.50 -12.36
CA VAL A 79 -20.48 39.80 -11.22
C VAL A 79 -21.88 40.19 -11.70
N GLY A 80 -22.91 39.62 -11.09
CA GLY A 80 -24.31 39.80 -11.46
C GLY A 80 -24.83 38.79 -12.47
N MET A 81 -23.95 38.00 -13.11
CA MET A 81 -24.32 36.97 -14.07
C MET A 81 -25.03 35.79 -13.40
N ASP A 82 -26.06 35.25 -14.06
CA ASP A 82 -26.66 33.96 -13.70
C ASP A 82 -25.86 32.82 -14.36
N VAL A 83 -25.41 31.88 -13.54
CA VAL A 83 -24.55 30.75 -13.93
C VAL A 83 -25.14 29.43 -13.50
N ILE A 84 -24.79 28.37 -14.23
CA ILE A 84 -25.15 26.99 -13.89
C ILE A 84 -23.95 26.33 -13.20
N GLY A 85 -24.16 25.83 -11.98
CA GLY A 85 -23.23 24.98 -11.27
C GLY A 85 -23.58 23.50 -11.48
N LYS A 86 -22.55 22.68 -11.72
CA LYS A 86 -22.64 21.22 -11.89
C LYS A 86 -21.63 20.56 -10.96
N ILE A 87 -22.11 19.75 -10.03
CA ILE A 87 -21.26 19.01 -9.09
C ILE A 87 -20.60 17.85 -9.81
N ASN A 88 -19.34 17.56 -9.50
CA ASN A 88 -18.72 16.28 -9.83
C ASN A 88 -19.41 15.17 -9.02
N TRP A 89 -20.51 14.66 -9.56
CA TRP A 89 -21.38 13.72 -8.85
C TRP A 89 -20.68 12.42 -8.47
N GLY A 90 -19.75 11.93 -9.30
CA GLY A 90 -18.98 10.73 -9.00
C GLY A 90 -18.17 10.89 -7.70
N ARG A 91 -17.50 12.04 -7.53
CA ARG A 91 -16.79 12.38 -6.30
C ARG A 91 -17.75 12.60 -5.13
N ARG A 92 -18.81 13.40 -5.31
CA ARG A 92 -19.76 13.70 -4.22
C ARG A 92 -20.39 12.43 -3.65
N PHE A 93 -20.88 11.56 -4.53
CA PHE A 93 -21.54 10.33 -4.10
C PHE A 93 -20.56 9.35 -3.45
N ASP A 94 -19.33 9.24 -3.97
CA ASP A 94 -18.27 8.48 -3.29
C ASP A 94 -18.05 8.98 -1.87
N LEU A 95 -17.84 10.29 -1.67
CA LEU A 95 -17.64 10.87 -0.35
C LEU A 95 -18.85 10.67 0.58
N MET A 96 -20.08 10.76 0.06
CA MET A 96 -21.30 10.44 0.83
C MET A 96 -21.32 8.98 1.28
N GLN A 97 -20.92 8.04 0.42
CA GLN A 97 -20.82 6.62 0.78
C GLN A 97 -19.74 6.40 1.85
N GLN A 98 -18.56 7.01 1.70
CA GLN A 98 -17.48 6.89 2.66
C GLN A 98 -17.86 7.46 4.03
N HIS A 99 -18.50 8.64 4.04
CA HIS A 99 -18.92 9.29 5.29
C HIS A 99 -19.98 8.48 6.01
N SER A 100 -21.03 8.06 5.30
CA SER A 100 -22.11 7.28 5.89
C SER A 100 -21.62 5.90 6.37
N GLY A 101 -20.71 5.25 5.64
CA GLY A 101 -20.09 4.00 6.07
C GLY A 101 -19.28 4.18 7.36
N GLU A 102 -18.49 5.25 7.46
CA GLU A 102 -17.75 5.58 8.68
C GLU A 102 -18.67 5.79 9.88
N HIS A 103 -19.77 6.53 9.72
CA HIS A 103 -20.72 6.75 10.81
C HIS A 103 -21.27 5.45 11.37
N ILE A 104 -21.68 4.52 10.49
CA ILE A 104 -22.19 3.21 10.91
C ILE A 104 -21.10 2.45 11.68
N VAL A 105 -19.88 2.37 11.14
CA VAL A 105 -18.77 1.65 11.81
C VAL A 105 -18.44 2.27 13.16
N SER A 106 -18.27 3.59 13.21
CA SER A 106 -17.95 4.32 14.45
C SER A 106 -19.05 4.19 15.51
N GLY A 107 -20.32 4.28 15.11
CA GLY A 107 -21.45 4.10 16.01
C GLY A 107 -21.50 2.70 16.61
N LEU A 108 -21.30 1.66 15.78
CA LEU A 108 -21.29 0.27 16.22
C LEU A 108 -20.10 -0.05 17.14
N VAL A 109 -18.91 0.48 16.87
CA VAL A 109 -17.74 0.31 17.74
C VAL A 109 -17.99 0.98 19.10
N HIS A 110 -18.57 2.17 19.11
CA HIS A 110 -18.92 2.86 20.34
C HIS A 110 -20.01 2.11 21.14
N GLU A 111 -21.07 1.63 20.47
CA GLU A 111 -22.13 0.86 21.09
C GLU A 111 -21.61 -0.44 21.72
N ALA A 112 -20.75 -1.18 21.00
CA ALA A 112 -20.27 -2.49 21.44
C ALA A 112 -19.19 -2.40 22.53
N PHE A 113 -18.30 -1.40 22.44
CA PHE A 113 -17.07 -1.37 23.25
C PHE A 113 -16.85 -0.07 24.03
N GLY A 114 -17.67 0.96 23.81
CA GLY A 114 -17.50 2.28 24.42
C GLY A 114 -16.30 3.06 23.87
N TYR A 115 -15.75 2.67 22.71
CA TYR A 115 -14.59 3.33 22.13
C TYR A 115 -15.00 4.51 21.25
N ASP A 116 -14.27 5.61 21.38
CA ASP A 116 -14.55 6.86 20.68
C ASP A 116 -13.76 6.95 19.38
N ASN A 117 -14.39 7.50 18.34
CA ASN A 117 -13.67 7.97 17.15
C ASN A 117 -12.90 9.25 17.51
N VAL A 118 -11.59 9.12 17.70
CA VAL A 118 -10.66 10.21 18.03
C VAL A 118 -9.92 10.77 16.81
N GLY A 119 -10.13 10.17 15.63
CA GLY A 119 -9.49 10.60 14.39
C GLY A 119 -10.21 10.05 13.17
N PHE A 120 -10.37 10.89 12.15
CA PHE A 120 -11.00 10.50 10.90
C PHE A 120 -10.34 11.21 9.74
N HIS A 121 -10.00 10.46 8.69
CA HIS A 121 -9.42 11.00 7.48
C HIS A 121 -9.98 10.29 6.25
N MET A 122 -10.50 11.08 5.30
CA MET A 122 -10.94 10.59 4.01
C MET A 122 -9.83 10.72 2.96
N GLY A 123 -8.99 9.70 2.84
CA GLY A 123 -7.99 9.59 1.79
C GLY A 123 -8.60 9.33 0.41
N SER A 124 -7.81 9.53 -0.65
CA SER A 124 -8.19 9.16 -2.02
C SER A 124 -8.36 7.65 -2.20
N ASP A 125 -7.53 6.87 -1.51
CA ASP A 125 -7.51 5.41 -1.64
C ASP A 125 -8.33 4.77 -0.52
N VAL A 126 -7.97 5.04 0.73
CA VAL A 126 -8.59 4.46 1.93
C VAL A 126 -9.15 5.53 2.88
N ILE A 127 -10.10 5.10 3.70
CA ILE A 127 -10.60 5.88 4.84
C ILE A 127 -9.96 5.34 6.09
N THR A 128 -9.49 6.23 6.98
CA THR A 128 -8.93 5.82 8.27
C THR A 128 -9.75 6.37 9.43
N ILE A 129 -10.05 5.50 10.40
CA ILE A 129 -10.68 5.85 11.66
C ILE A 129 -9.74 5.48 12.79
N ASP A 130 -9.47 6.42 13.69
CA ASP A 130 -8.71 6.17 14.91
C ASP A 130 -9.68 5.99 16.07
N PHE A 131 -9.60 4.86 16.76
CA PHE A 131 -10.39 4.56 17.95
C PHE A 131 -9.55 4.66 19.21
N SER A 132 -10.17 5.07 20.32
CA SER A 132 -9.50 5.22 21.62
C SER A 132 -9.17 3.89 22.32
N GLY A 133 -9.81 2.79 21.91
CA GLY A 133 -9.59 1.45 22.48
C GLY A 133 -8.89 0.48 21.53
N MET A 134 -8.57 -0.71 22.04
CA MET A 134 -7.97 -1.80 21.27
C MET A 134 -9.05 -2.66 20.63
N LEU A 135 -8.91 -2.94 19.34
CA LEU A 135 -9.74 -3.90 18.61
C LEU A 135 -8.85 -4.97 17.98
N ASP A 136 -9.29 -6.23 18.07
CA ASP A 136 -8.66 -7.34 17.36
C ASP A 136 -9.38 -7.64 16.03
N GLU A 137 -8.85 -8.60 15.27
CA GLU A 137 -9.40 -8.99 13.96
C GLU A 137 -10.78 -9.64 14.06
N GLU A 138 -11.10 -10.33 15.17
CA GLU A 138 -12.40 -10.97 15.37
C GLU A 138 -13.47 -9.92 15.61
N GLN A 139 -13.21 -8.97 16.51
CA GLN A 139 -14.07 -7.81 16.76
C GLN A 139 -14.25 -6.96 15.50
N MET A 140 -13.18 -6.76 14.71
CA MET A 140 -13.28 -6.07 13.42
C MET A 140 -14.25 -6.81 12.47
N ALA A 141 -14.17 -8.14 12.39
CA ALA A 141 -15.04 -8.94 11.54
C ALA A 141 -16.52 -8.89 11.99
N GLU A 142 -16.79 -8.91 13.30
CA GLU A 142 -18.13 -8.76 13.86
C GLU A 142 -18.75 -7.40 13.51
N ILE A 143 -17.97 -6.32 13.66
CA ILE A 143 -18.40 -4.96 13.30
C ILE A 143 -18.65 -4.85 11.79
N GLU A 144 -17.78 -5.42 10.94
CA GLU A 144 -17.98 -5.45 9.48
C GLU A 144 -19.30 -6.14 9.11
N ALA A 145 -19.59 -7.28 9.74
CA ALA A 145 -20.82 -8.04 9.48
C ALA A 145 -22.07 -7.25 9.91
N LYS A 146 -22.08 -6.67 11.13
CA LYS A 146 -23.20 -5.87 11.64
C LYS A 146 -23.41 -4.60 10.83
N ALA A 147 -22.33 -3.91 10.42
CA ALA A 147 -22.41 -2.73 9.57
C ALA A 147 -23.09 -3.05 8.22
N ASN A 148 -22.68 -4.14 7.57
CA ASN A 148 -23.28 -4.55 6.30
C ASN A 148 -24.72 -5.02 6.45
N GLN A 149 -25.09 -5.66 7.56
CA GLN A 149 -26.49 -5.98 7.84
C GLN A 149 -27.36 -4.72 7.86
N ILE A 150 -26.95 -3.67 8.57
CA ILE A 150 -27.68 -2.38 8.64
C ILE A 150 -27.76 -1.70 7.28
N ILE A 151 -26.71 -1.82 6.46
CA ILE A 151 -26.71 -1.35 5.07
C ILE A 151 -27.79 -2.07 4.27
N TRP A 152 -27.90 -3.39 4.37
CA TRP A 152 -28.87 -4.19 3.60
C TRP A 152 -30.31 -3.99 4.03
N GLU A 153 -30.55 -3.64 5.30
CA GLU A 153 -31.88 -3.25 5.79
C GLU A 153 -32.40 -1.97 5.12
N ASN A 154 -31.52 -1.17 4.49
CA ASN A 154 -31.86 -0.02 3.66
C ASN A 154 -32.77 1.02 4.36
N GLN A 155 -32.50 1.23 5.64
CA GLN A 155 -33.25 2.14 6.50
C GLN A 155 -33.03 3.60 6.06
N LYS A 156 -34.03 4.45 6.32
CA LYS A 156 -33.93 5.89 6.02
C LYS A 156 -32.96 6.54 7.02
N VAL A 157 -32.04 7.34 6.50
CA VAL A 157 -31.15 8.19 7.31
C VAL A 157 -31.95 9.42 7.75
N GLU A 158 -31.95 9.68 9.05
CA GLU A 158 -32.66 10.81 9.65
C GLU A 158 -31.68 11.97 9.84
N ILE A 159 -31.99 13.12 9.25
CA ILE A 159 -31.23 14.36 9.44
C ILE A 159 -32.20 15.37 10.02
N PHE A 160 -31.87 15.91 11.20
CA PHE A 160 -32.72 16.85 11.91
C PHE A 160 -31.88 17.86 12.71
N TYR A 161 -32.55 18.93 13.13
CA TYR A 161 -31.96 20.05 13.85
C TYR A 161 -32.72 20.21 15.16
N PRO A 162 -32.29 19.53 16.24
CA PRO A 162 -32.95 19.65 17.53
C PRO A 162 -32.81 21.07 18.08
N THR A 163 -33.82 21.49 18.84
CA THR A 163 -33.74 22.66 19.72
C THR A 163 -32.68 22.45 20.82
N GLU A 164 -32.26 23.52 21.50
CA GLU A 164 -31.31 23.40 22.62
C GLU A 164 -31.82 22.47 23.73
N GLU A 165 -33.13 22.43 23.97
CA GLU A 165 -33.74 21.55 24.97
C GLU A 165 -33.75 20.09 24.52
N GLU A 166 -34.11 19.82 23.26
CA GLU A 166 -34.04 18.47 22.69
C GLU A 166 -32.61 17.94 22.66
N LEU A 167 -31.64 18.78 22.28
CA LEU A 167 -30.23 18.40 22.18
C LEU A 167 -29.64 18.01 23.54
N LYS A 168 -30.04 18.69 24.63
CA LYS A 168 -29.61 18.34 26.01
C LYS A 168 -30.09 16.97 26.47
N ASN A 169 -31.23 16.51 25.95
CA ASN A 169 -31.84 15.24 26.32
C ASN A 169 -31.58 14.12 25.31
N LEU A 170 -30.94 14.44 24.18
CA LEU A 170 -30.61 13.49 23.13
C LEU A 170 -29.28 12.81 23.44
N ASP A 171 -29.25 11.48 23.35
CA ASP A 171 -27.99 10.74 23.33
C ASP A 171 -27.41 10.77 21.91
N TYR A 172 -26.24 11.38 21.75
CA TYR A 172 -25.55 11.50 20.47
C TYR A 172 -24.03 11.61 20.66
N ARG A 173 -23.27 11.08 19.69
CA ARG A 173 -21.83 11.24 19.64
C ARG A 173 -21.46 12.61 19.10
N SER A 174 -20.50 13.28 19.74
CA SER A 174 -19.92 14.53 19.25
C SER A 174 -18.41 14.57 19.46
N LYS A 175 -17.69 15.19 18.52
CA LYS A 175 -16.25 15.45 18.64
C LYS A 175 -15.93 16.75 19.38
N LYS A 176 -16.94 17.61 19.63
CA LYS A 176 -16.79 18.95 20.24
C LYS A 176 -18.01 19.30 21.08
N GLU A 177 -17.85 20.21 22.05
CA GLU A 177 -19.00 20.93 22.60
C GLU A 177 -19.59 21.82 21.50
N LEU A 178 -20.90 21.69 21.28
CA LEU A 178 -21.62 22.40 20.23
C LEU A 178 -22.70 23.29 20.85
N SER A 179 -22.81 24.51 20.34
CA SER A 179 -23.87 25.47 20.68
C SER A 179 -24.52 26.00 19.41
N GLY A 180 -25.78 26.43 19.52
CA GLY A 180 -26.55 26.92 18.37
C GLY A 180 -27.16 25.80 17.52
N TRP A 181 -27.23 26.04 16.20
CA TRP A 181 -27.88 25.14 15.23
C TRP A 181 -27.03 23.89 14.96
N VAL A 182 -27.28 22.83 15.74
CA VAL A 182 -26.58 21.55 15.61
C VAL A 182 -27.31 20.65 14.62
N ARG A 183 -26.58 20.15 13.62
CA ARG A 183 -27.10 19.16 12.67
C ARG A 183 -26.83 17.76 13.21
N ILE A 184 -27.88 17.01 13.50
CA ILE A 184 -27.79 15.61 13.91
C ILE A 184 -28.09 14.71 12.71
N VAL A 185 -27.24 13.70 12.55
CA VAL A 185 -27.42 12.62 11.57
C VAL A 185 -27.59 11.32 12.35
N ARG A 186 -28.70 10.63 12.10
CA ARG A 186 -29.01 9.33 12.69
C ARG A 186 -29.13 8.27 11.61
N PHE A 187 -28.34 7.22 11.78
CA PHE A 187 -28.45 5.94 11.09
C PHE A 187 -29.15 4.99 12.07
N PRO A 188 -30.45 4.73 11.92
CA PRO A 188 -31.16 3.97 12.93
C PRO A 188 -30.58 2.55 13.07
N GLY A 189 -30.42 2.11 14.31
CA GLY A 189 -29.74 0.85 14.65
C GLY A 189 -28.20 0.89 14.61
N ALA A 190 -27.57 2.00 14.24
CA ALA A 190 -26.12 2.13 14.17
C ALA A 190 -25.55 3.34 14.93
N ASP A 191 -26.02 4.55 14.60
CA ASP A 191 -25.36 5.77 15.04
C ASP A 191 -26.31 6.96 15.15
N THR A 192 -26.09 7.83 16.15
CA THR A 192 -26.66 9.18 16.23
C THR A 192 -25.51 10.13 16.53
N CYS A 193 -25.18 11.01 15.61
CA CYS A 193 -23.98 11.84 15.71
C CYS A 193 -24.19 13.25 15.18
N ALA A 194 -23.56 14.23 15.82
CA ALA A 194 -23.50 15.59 15.31
C ALA A 194 -22.51 15.66 14.14
N CYS A 195 -23.02 15.95 12.94
CA CYS A 195 -22.21 15.97 11.73
C CYS A 195 -22.73 16.99 10.71
N CYS A 196 -21.79 17.74 10.13
CA CYS A 196 -22.04 18.70 9.06
C CYS A 196 -21.76 18.12 7.66
N GLY A 197 -21.40 16.84 7.56
CA GLY A 197 -21.09 16.15 6.31
C GLY A 197 -22.29 15.89 5.42
N THR A 198 -22.04 15.55 4.16
CA THR A 198 -23.08 15.04 3.26
C THR A 198 -23.21 13.52 3.45
N HIS A 199 -24.44 13.03 3.52
CA HIS A 199 -24.74 11.61 3.71
C HIS A 199 -25.74 11.14 2.67
N VAL A 200 -25.70 9.85 2.36
CA VAL A 200 -26.80 9.18 1.65
C VAL A 200 -28.10 9.26 2.48
N THR A 201 -29.25 9.15 1.82
CA THR A 201 -30.56 9.23 2.49
C THR A 201 -31.12 7.88 2.89
N ARG A 202 -30.56 6.78 2.37
CA ARG A 202 -30.81 5.43 2.85
C ARG A 202 -29.52 4.63 2.98
N THR A 203 -29.47 3.73 3.96
CA THR A 203 -28.27 2.94 4.25
C THR A 203 -27.85 2.05 3.08
N GLY A 204 -28.80 1.55 2.27
CA GLY A 204 -28.51 0.68 1.13
C GLY A 204 -27.75 1.38 0.00
N GLU A 205 -27.76 2.71 -0.05
CA GLU A 205 -26.97 3.48 -1.03
C GLU A 205 -25.47 3.45 -0.74
N ILE A 206 -25.07 3.07 0.49
CA ILE A 206 -23.67 2.81 0.84
C ILE A 206 -23.16 1.58 0.07
N GLY A 207 -24.03 0.62 -0.25
CA GLY A 207 -23.71 -0.60 -0.98
C GLY A 207 -23.06 -1.66 -0.10
N MET A 208 -21.83 -1.42 0.33
CA MET A 208 -21.05 -2.31 1.19
C MET A 208 -20.00 -1.50 1.95
N VAL A 209 -19.65 -1.94 3.15
CA VAL A 209 -18.43 -1.53 3.87
C VAL A 209 -17.46 -2.71 3.90
N LYS A 210 -16.18 -2.43 3.65
CA LYS A 210 -15.09 -3.39 3.84
C LYS A 210 -14.05 -2.78 4.78
N LEU A 211 -13.76 -3.47 5.87
CA LEU A 211 -12.68 -3.16 6.79
C LEU A 211 -11.43 -3.92 6.30
N LEU A 212 -10.36 -3.17 6.04
CA LEU A 212 -9.14 -3.69 5.40
C LEU A 212 -8.10 -4.12 6.43
N SER A 213 -7.94 -3.33 7.49
CA SER A 213 -6.95 -3.60 8.51
C SER A 213 -7.31 -2.86 9.80
N VAL A 214 -6.80 -3.38 10.92
CA VAL A 214 -6.79 -2.72 12.22
C VAL A 214 -5.39 -2.87 12.80
N VAL A 215 -4.76 -1.75 13.13
CA VAL A 215 -3.38 -1.74 13.64
C VAL A 215 -3.28 -0.88 14.89
N LYS A 216 -2.41 -1.26 15.83
CA LYS A 216 -2.14 -0.44 17.01
C LYS A 216 -1.64 0.95 16.58
N PHE A 217 -2.30 1.98 17.07
CA PHE A 217 -1.97 3.37 16.79
C PHE A 217 -2.19 4.22 18.03
N ARG A 218 -1.10 4.77 18.59
CA ARG A 218 -1.10 5.49 19.87
C ARG A 218 -1.67 4.61 20.99
N GLU A 219 -2.63 5.13 21.76
CA GLU A 219 -3.29 4.43 22.88
C GLU A 219 -4.41 3.48 22.43
N GLY A 220 -4.78 3.48 21.15
CA GLY A 220 -5.83 2.60 20.60
C GLY A 220 -5.44 2.01 19.25
N VAL A 221 -6.36 2.03 18.29
CA VAL A 221 -6.15 1.46 16.95
C VAL A 221 -6.47 2.44 15.84
N ARG A 222 -5.83 2.24 14.70
CA ARG A 222 -6.23 2.80 13.41
C ARG A 222 -6.85 1.69 12.57
N MET A 223 -8.07 1.91 12.14
CA MET A 223 -8.80 1.05 11.23
C MET A 223 -8.81 1.66 9.83
N GLU A 224 -8.51 0.85 8.82
CA GLU A 224 -8.68 1.22 7.42
C GLU A 224 -9.98 0.63 6.87
N MET A 225 -10.76 1.42 6.16
CA MET A 225 -12.02 0.97 5.56
C MET A 225 -12.29 1.58 4.19
N LEU A 226 -13.19 0.94 3.47
CA LEU A 226 -13.77 1.37 2.19
C LEU A 226 -15.28 1.19 2.22
N SER A 227 -15.99 2.05 1.50
CA SER A 227 -17.43 1.92 1.25
C SER A 227 -17.76 2.02 -0.24
N GLY A 228 -18.92 1.50 -0.63
CA GLY A 228 -19.51 1.73 -1.96
C GLY A 228 -18.64 1.28 -3.12
N LYS A 229 -18.52 2.13 -4.15
CA LYS A 229 -17.78 1.79 -5.38
C LYS A 229 -16.33 1.38 -5.10
N ARG A 230 -15.68 2.00 -4.10
CA ARG A 230 -14.28 1.68 -3.76
C ARG A 230 -14.10 0.22 -3.34
N VAL A 231 -15.10 -0.37 -2.68
CA VAL A 231 -15.06 -1.79 -2.33
C VAL A 231 -15.07 -2.66 -3.57
N LEU A 232 -15.92 -2.35 -4.56
CA LEU A 232 -15.95 -3.08 -5.83
C LEU A 232 -14.61 -2.95 -6.59
N ASP A 233 -14.05 -1.74 -6.66
CA ASP A 233 -12.76 -1.51 -7.31
C ASP A 233 -11.64 -2.32 -6.62
N TYR A 234 -11.63 -2.34 -5.27
CA TYR A 234 -10.70 -3.14 -4.48
C TYR A 234 -10.86 -4.64 -4.73
N LEU A 235 -12.09 -5.16 -4.72
CA LEU A 235 -12.36 -6.59 -4.98
C LEU A 235 -11.96 -6.99 -6.40
N ASN A 236 -12.18 -6.12 -7.40
CA ASN A 236 -11.73 -6.36 -8.77
C ASN A 236 -10.20 -6.45 -8.86
N MET A 237 -9.49 -5.56 -8.19
CA MET A 237 -8.03 -5.60 -8.09
C MET A 237 -7.55 -6.92 -7.44
N VAL A 238 -8.10 -7.30 -6.29
CA VAL A 238 -7.74 -8.55 -5.59
C VAL A 238 -8.05 -9.78 -6.45
N ASN A 239 -9.21 -9.79 -7.12
CA ASN A 239 -9.63 -10.89 -7.98
C ASN A 239 -8.70 -11.06 -9.19
N GLU A 240 -8.27 -9.97 -9.82
CA GLU A 240 -7.32 -10.02 -10.94
C GLU A 240 -5.93 -10.50 -10.50
N GLN A 241 -5.42 -10.03 -9.35
CA GLN A 241 -4.16 -10.53 -8.78
C GLN A 241 -4.24 -12.04 -8.50
N ASN A 242 -5.32 -12.49 -7.86
CA ASN A 242 -5.53 -13.91 -7.56
C ASN A 242 -5.69 -14.76 -8.83
N ARG A 243 -6.37 -14.23 -9.87
CA ARG A 243 -6.48 -14.87 -11.18
C ARG A 243 -5.11 -15.07 -11.83
N GLN A 244 -4.24 -14.06 -11.79
CA GLN A 244 -2.89 -14.17 -12.36
C GLN A 244 -2.07 -15.28 -11.68
N ILE A 245 -2.17 -15.41 -10.35
CA ILE A 245 -1.54 -16.49 -9.60
C ILE A 245 -2.16 -17.84 -9.98
N SER A 246 -3.49 -17.92 -10.02
CA SER A 246 -4.25 -19.11 -10.42
C SER A 246 -3.79 -19.64 -11.79
N VAL A 247 -3.61 -18.76 -12.79
CA VAL A 247 -3.11 -19.13 -14.12
C VAL A 247 -1.66 -19.62 -14.05
N LYS A 248 -0.76 -18.89 -13.38
CA LYS A 248 0.67 -19.26 -13.28
C LYS A 248 0.88 -20.62 -12.61
N LEU A 249 0.05 -20.94 -11.61
CA LEU A 249 0.16 -22.17 -10.83
C LEU A 249 -0.79 -23.27 -11.29
N SER A 250 -1.58 -23.02 -12.35
CA SER A 250 -2.65 -23.92 -12.80
C SER A 250 -3.55 -24.41 -11.66
N ALA A 251 -3.89 -23.50 -10.74
CA ALA A 251 -4.65 -23.77 -9.53
C ALA A 251 -6.02 -23.08 -9.58
N LYS A 252 -7.03 -23.64 -8.91
CA LYS A 252 -8.33 -22.97 -8.75
C LYS A 252 -8.16 -21.68 -7.92
N MET A 253 -9.01 -20.67 -8.17
CA MET A 253 -8.94 -19.37 -7.50
C MET A 253 -9.07 -19.46 -5.97
N ASP A 254 -9.82 -20.44 -5.46
CA ASP A 254 -10.00 -20.72 -4.03
C ASP A 254 -8.88 -21.60 -3.43
N LYS A 255 -7.88 -21.98 -4.23
CA LYS A 255 -6.76 -22.87 -3.84
C LYS A 255 -5.38 -22.29 -4.16
N THR A 256 -5.28 -21.02 -4.53
CA THR A 256 -4.00 -20.37 -4.90
C THR A 256 -2.99 -20.40 -3.76
N ALA A 257 -3.39 -20.15 -2.52
CA ALA A 257 -2.52 -20.26 -1.35
C ALA A 257 -1.91 -21.66 -1.18
N SER A 258 -2.74 -22.70 -1.30
CA SER A 258 -2.26 -24.09 -1.24
C SER A 258 -1.31 -24.45 -2.39
N ALA A 259 -1.50 -23.83 -3.56
CA ALA A 259 -0.62 -24.04 -4.71
C ALA A 259 0.73 -23.36 -4.51
N VAL A 260 0.76 -22.18 -3.89
CA VAL A 260 2.01 -21.51 -3.49
C VAL A 260 2.77 -22.36 -2.48
N ALA A 261 2.10 -22.92 -1.47
CA ALA A 261 2.74 -23.81 -0.50
C ALA A 261 3.40 -25.03 -1.17
N ARG A 262 2.68 -25.71 -2.08
CA ARG A 262 3.26 -26.82 -2.86
C ARG A 262 4.48 -26.40 -3.68
N LEU A 263 4.43 -25.23 -4.33
CA LEU A 263 5.57 -24.71 -5.08
C LEU A 263 6.79 -24.46 -4.17
N GLN A 264 6.56 -23.96 -2.96
CA GLN A 264 7.64 -23.75 -1.98
C GLN A 264 8.25 -25.08 -1.52
N ASP A 265 7.42 -26.09 -1.24
CA ASP A 265 7.87 -27.44 -0.88
C ASP A 265 8.68 -28.09 -2.01
N GLU A 266 8.18 -28.02 -3.26
CA GLU A 266 8.88 -28.51 -4.44
C GLU A 266 10.23 -27.80 -4.64
N ASN A 267 10.27 -26.47 -4.45
CA ASN A 267 11.51 -25.70 -4.55
C ASN A 267 12.53 -26.12 -3.47
N PHE A 268 12.07 -26.39 -2.25
CA PHE A 268 12.92 -26.87 -1.17
C PHE A 268 13.52 -28.24 -1.50
N VAL A 269 12.70 -29.17 -1.97
CA VAL A 269 13.16 -30.52 -2.39
C VAL A 269 14.15 -30.43 -3.56
N LEU A 270 13.86 -29.59 -4.57
CA LEU A 270 14.75 -29.39 -5.71
C LEU A 270 16.10 -28.81 -5.30
N LYS A 271 16.13 -27.83 -4.40
CA LYS A 271 17.39 -27.29 -3.85
C LYS A 271 18.20 -28.36 -3.12
N GLY A 272 17.55 -29.19 -2.31
CA GLY A 272 18.21 -30.33 -1.66
C GLY A 272 18.80 -31.31 -2.67
N ARG A 273 18.07 -31.62 -3.75
CA ARG A 273 18.54 -32.51 -4.80
C ARG A 273 19.69 -31.90 -5.62
N VAL A 274 19.66 -30.61 -5.91
CA VAL A 274 20.79 -29.89 -6.53
C VAL A 274 22.03 -30.00 -5.65
N HIS A 275 21.88 -29.77 -4.33
CA HIS A 275 23.01 -29.88 -3.41
C HIS A 275 23.63 -31.28 -3.38
N ALA A 276 22.80 -32.32 -3.32
CA ALA A 276 23.28 -33.71 -3.33
C ALA A 276 24.05 -34.04 -4.63
N LEU A 277 23.54 -33.59 -5.78
CA LEU A 277 24.21 -33.78 -7.07
C LEU A 277 25.52 -32.98 -7.17
N GLU A 278 25.56 -31.76 -6.61
CA GLU A 278 26.80 -30.99 -6.52
C GLU A 278 27.84 -31.69 -5.64
N GLU A 279 27.44 -32.27 -4.52
CA GLU A 279 28.36 -33.02 -3.64
C GLU A 279 28.89 -34.29 -4.32
N GLU A 280 28.03 -35.04 -5.01
CA GLU A 280 28.44 -36.21 -5.80
C GLU A 280 29.41 -35.80 -6.92
N PHE A 281 29.12 -34.72 -7.64
CA PHE A 281 30.00 -34.15 -8.66
C PHE A 281 31.36 -33.77 -8.06
N ILE A 282 31.38 -33.08 -6.92
CA ILE A 282 32.62 -32.65 -6.27
C ILE A 282 33.50 -33.86 -5.91
N VAL A 283 32.92 -34.91 -5.32
CA VAL A 283 33.66 -36.12 -4.96
C VAL A 283 34.20 -36.83 -6.21
N GLY A 284 33.34 -37.01 -7.22
CA GLY A 284 33.72 -37.67 -8.47
C GLY A 284 34.78 -36.90 -9.26
N GLU A 285 34.68 -35.57 -9.29
CA GLU A 285 35.66 -34.71 -9.96
C GLU A 285 36.99 -34.73 -9.21
N ALA A 286 36.98 -34.60 -7.87
CA ALA A 286 38.19 -34.67 -7.07
C ALA A 286 38.97 -35.98 -7.28
N ALA A 287 38.26 -37.12 -7.34
CA ALA A 287 38.89 -38.43 -7.54
C ALA A 287 39.75 -38.52 -8.82
N LYS A 288 39.44 -37.76 -9.88
CA LYS A 288 40.22 -37.71 -11.14
C LYS A 288 41.62 -37.10 -10.95
N TRP A 289 41.79 -36.29 -9.90
CA TRP A 289 43.01 -35.54 -9.61
C TRP A 289 43.88 -36.19 -8.53
N LYS A 290 43.56 -37.42 -8.12
CA LYS A 290 44.31 -38.17 -7.11
C LYS A 290 45.78 -38.33 -7.50
N GLU A 291 46.68 -37.97 -6.58
CA GLU A 291 48.15 -38.01 -6.69
C GLU A 291 48.75 -37.14 -7.82
N LYS A 292 47.96 -36.31 -8.51
CA LYS A 292 48.46 -35.37 -9.51
C LYS A 292 49.17 -34.20 -8.84
N GLU A 293 50.31 -33.79 -9.37
CA GLU A 293 50.99 -32.56 -8.94
C GLU A 293 50.32 -31.35 -9.56
N ASN A 294 50.08 -30.30 -8.76
CA ASN A 294 49.59 -28.98 -9.16
C ASN A 294 48.37 -29.02 -10.09
N VAL A 295 47.17 -28.78 -9.53
CA VAL A 295 45.91 -28.81 -10.27
C VAL A 295 45.42 -27.40 -10.57
N LEU A 296 45.17 -27.11 -11.84
CA LEU A 296 44.45 -25.92 -12.30
C LEU A 296 43.20 -26.34 -13.06
N LEU A 297 42.03 -26.11 -12.46
CA LEU A 297 40.73 -26.54 -12.98
C LEU A 297 39.84 -25.34 -13.29
N PHE A 298 39.12 -25.41 -14.41
CA PHE A 298 38.12 -24.44 -14.81
C PHE A 298 36.74 -25.09 -14.89
N GLN A 299 35.76 -24.41 -14.33
CA GLN A 299 34.35 -24.78 -14.29
C GLN A 299 33.50 -23.59 -14.76
N GLU A 300 32.22 -23.82 -14.98
CA GLU A 300 31.27 -22.77 -15.35
C GLU A 300 30.08 -22.77 -14.40
N GLY A 301 29.66 -21.58 -13.96
CA GLY A 301 28.40 -21.40 -13.25
C GLY A 301 28.32 -21.92 -11.80
N MET A 302 29.38 -22.50 -11.24
CA MET A 302 29.37 -22.97 -9.83
C MET A 302 29.21 -21.82 -8.85
N GLU A 303 28.53 -22.01 -7.72
CA GLU A 303 28.51 -21.00 -6.65
C GLU A 303 29.87 -20.91 -5.92
N ALA A 304 30.14 -19.78 -5.26
CA ALA A 304 31.42 -19.58 -4.57
C ALA A 304 31.70 -20.65 -3.50
N GLY A 305 30.66 -21.09 -2.78
CA GLY A 305 30.77 -22.19 -1.81
C GLY A 305 31.09 -23.53 -2.49
N SER A 306 30.49 -23.81 -3.64
CA SER A 306 30.76 -25.04 -4.41
C SER A 306 32.18 -25.05 -4.99
N VAL A 307 32.70 -23.90 -5.45
CA VAL A 307 34.11 -23.76 -5.87
C VAL A 307 35.06 -24.04 -4.71
N GLN A 308 34.79 -23.50 -3.52
CA GLN A 308 35.60 -23.77 -2.33
C GLN A 308 35.58 -25.25 -1.94
N LYS A 309 34.40 -25.86 -1.87
CA LYS A 309 34.25 -27.30 -1.57
C LYS A 309 35.00 -28.16 -2.58
N LEU A 310 34.95 -27.83 -3.88
CA LEU A 310 35.68 -28.54 -4.92
C LEU A 310 37.20 -28.41 -4.77
N THR A 311 37.69 -27.19 -4.53
CA THR A 311 39.12 -26.97 -4.28
C THR A 311 39.60 -27.75 -3.07
N ASP A 312 38.86 -27.73 -1.96
CA ASP A 312 39.24 -28.48 -0.76
C ASP A 312 39.23 -29.99 -1.01
N ALA A 313 38.20 -30.52 -1.67
CA ALA A 313 38.13 -31.94 -2.02
C ALA A 313 39.28 -32.40 -2.92
N ILE A 314 39.65 -31.61 -3.94
CA ILE A 314 40.82 -31.89 -4.79
C ILE A 314 42.11 -31.79 -3.98
N LEU A 315 42.26 -30.76 -3.13
CA LEU A 315 43.44 -30.57 -2.28
C LEU A 315 43.69 -31.76 -1.35
N GLN A 316 42.64 -32.44 -0.90
CA GLN A 316 42.79 -33.65 -0.08
C GLN A 316 43.46 -34.80 -0.84
N VAL A 317 43.30 -34.88 -2.16
CA VAL A 317 43.76 -36.02 -2.97
C VAL A 317 44.91 -35.70 -3.93
N CYS A 318 45.14 -34.44 -4.30
CA CYS A 318 46.25 -34.04 -5.16
C CYS A 318 47.53 -33.77 -4.36
N LYS A 319 48.65 -33.63 -5.08
CA LYS A 319 49.95 -33.17 -4.57
C LYS A 319 50.16 -31.71 -4.96
N GLY A 320 50.77 -30.92 -4.07
CA GLY A 320 51.05 -29.51 -4.34
C GLY A 320 49.79 -28.62 -4.30
N ARG A 321 49.75 -27.62 -5.19
CA ARG A 321 48.73 -26.57 -5.19
C ARG A 321 47.50 -26.97 -6.01
N CYS A 322 46.31 -26.71 -5.50
CA CYS A 322 45.06 -26.78 -6.25
C CYS A 322 44.51 -25.37 -6.47
N ALA A 323 44.06 -25.06 -7.67
CA ALA A 323 43.34 -23.85 -8.00
C ALA A 323 42.13 -24.20 -8.87
N VAL A 324 40.94 -23.85 -8.41
CA VAL A 324 39.69 -24.01 -9.16
C VAL A 324 39.13 -22.63 -9.46
N PHE A 325 38.81 -22.40 -10.73
CA PHE A 325 38.16 -21.19 -11.23
C PHE A 325 36.79 -21.57 -11.77
N SER A 326 35.76 -20.77 -11.50
CA SER A 326 34.44 -20.89 -12.11
C SER A 326 34.06 -19.61 -12.82
N ARG A 327 33.70 -19.71 -14.11
CA ARG A 327 33.27 -18.59 -14.91
C ARG A 327 31.87 -18.09 -14.50
N ASN A 328 31.72 -16.78 -14.38
CA ASN A 328 30.46 -16.08 -14.19
C ASN A 328 29.84 -15.67 -15.54
N ALA A 329 28.55 -15.38 -15.55
CA ALA A 329 27.83 -14.92 -16.76
C ALA A 329 28.36 -13.58 -17.30
N ASP A 330 28.92 -12.72 -16.44
CA ASP A 330 29.55 -11.45 -16.82
C ASP A 330 30.96 -11.61 -17.40
N GLY A 331 31.46 -12.86 -17.49
CA GLY A 331 32.79 -13.18 -18.02
C GLY A 331 33.92 -13.14 -17.01
N SER A 332 33.68 -12.72 -15.77
CA SER A 332 34.67 -12.82 -14.67
C SER A 332 34.82 -14.27 -14.18
N TYR A 333 35.87 -14.54 -13.42
CA TYR A 333 36.01 -15.82 -12.71
C TYR A 333 36.02 -15.60 -11.21
N LYS A 334 35.33 -16.48 -10.49
CA LYS A 334 35.49 -16.69 -9.06
C LYS A 334 36.39 -17.90 -8.84
N TYR A 335 37.22 -17.87 -7.80
CA TYR A 335 38.22 -18.90 -7.59
C TYR A 335 38.36 -19.27 -6.12
N ALA A 336 38.83 -20.50 -5.89
CA ALA A 336 39.43 -20.92 -4.64
C ALA A 336 40.72 -21.70 -4.93
N MET A 337 41.76 -21.44 -4.15
CA MET A 337 43.05 -22.11 -4.27
C MET A 337 43.53 -22.58 -2.89
N GLY A 338 44.21 -23.72 -2.86
CA GLY A 338 44.80 -24.27 -1.65
C GLY A 338 46.13 -24.97 -1.92
N GLU A 339 46.98 -25.02 -0.90
CA GLU A 339 48.27 -25.71 -0.93
C GLU A 339 48.56 -26.20 0.49
N LYS A 340 48.69 -27.53 0.66
CA LYS A 340 48.96 -28.14 1.98
C LYS A 340 50.29 -27.63 2.51
N ASP A 341 50.29 -27.10 3.73
CA ASP A 341 51.45 -26.50 4.41
C ASP A 341 52.13 -25.33 3.65
N GLY A 342 51.45 -24.75 2.64
CA GLY A 342 51.93 -23.62 1.86
C GLY A 342 51.45 -22.26 2.37
N ASP A 343 52.05 -21.18 1.84
CA ASP A 343 51.59 -19.80 2.05
C ASP A 343 51.29 -19.11 0.71
N LEU A 344 50.01 -19.11 0.35
CA LEU A 344 49.47 -18.56 -0.87
C LEU A 344 49.25 -17.05 -0.82
N ARG A 345 49.49 -16.36 0.30
CA ARG A 345 49.17 -14.93 0.43
C ARG A 345 49.95 -14.08 -0.57
N GLN A 346 51.25 -14.33 -0.71
CA GLN A 346 52.10 -13.62 -1.66
C GLN A 346 51.72 -13.97 -3.10
N PHE A 347 51.50 -15.26 -3.40
CA PHE A 347 51.05 -15.72 -4.72
C PHE A 347 49.72 -15.07 -5.13
N THR A 348 48.77 -14.99 -4.19
CA THR A 348 47.47 -14.34 -4.40
C THR A 348 47.60 -12.85 -4.66
N LYS A 349 48.50 -12.17 -3.96
CA LYS A 349 48.75 -10.74 -4.18
C LYS A 349 49.29 -10.47 -5.58
N GLU A 350 50.21 -11.32 -6.05
CA GLU A 350 50.76 -11.25 -7.41
C GLU A 350 49.68 -11.56 -8.45
N MET A 351 48.89 -12.62 -8.24
CA MET A 351 47.79 -12.99 -9.11
C MET A 351 46.75 -11.87 -9.24
N ASN A 352 46.36 -11.26 -8.11
CA ASN A 352 45.43 -10.14 -8.09
C ASN A 352 45.95 -8.94 -8.88
N ALA A 353 47.26 -8.66 -8.81
CA ALA A 353 47.85 -7.56 -9.57
C ALA A 353 47.88 -7.82 -11.08
N VAL A 354 48.14 -9.06 -11.51
CA VAL A 354 48.27 -9.42 -12.94
C VAL A 354 46.91 -9.66 -13.60
N LEU A 355 45.97 -10.31 -12.90
CA LEU A 355 44.69 -10.77 -13.45
C LEU A 355 43.51 -9.87 -13.05
N ASN A 356 43.79 -8.63 -12.62
CA ASN A 356 42.81 -7.67 -12.12
C ASN A 356 41.87 -8.32 -11.08
N GLY A 357 42.48 -9.00 -10.11
CA GLY A 357 41.80 -9.82 -9.13
C GLY A 357 41.60 -9.15 -7.78
N ARG A 358 40.66 -9.69 -7.01
CA ARG A 358 40.40 -9.35 -5.61
C ARG A 358 40.12 -10.62 -4.85
N GLY A 359 40.81 -10.81 -3.74
CA GLY A 359 40.68 -12.02 -2.94
C GLY A 359 41.75 -12.13 -1.86
N GLY A 360 41.57 -13.12 -0.99
CA GLY A 360 42.46 -13.40 0.13
C GLY A 360 41.96 -14.59 0.95
N GLY A 361 42.67 -14.92 2.01
CA GLY A 361 42.30 -16.04 2.86
C GLY A 361 43.41 -16.40 3.85
N LYS A 362 43.36 -17.65 4.31
CA LYS A 362 44.38 -18.24 5.17
C LYS A 362 45.64 -18.56 4.35
N PRO A 363 46.81 -18.72 5.00
CA PRO A 363 48.05 -19.07 4.29
C PRO A 363 47.89 -20.25 3.33
N PHE A 364 47.26 -21.33 3.79
CA PHE A 364 47.09 -22.56 3.01
C PHE A 364 45.85 -22.57 2.10
N PHE A 365 44.96 -21.56 2.18
CA PHE A 365 43.71 -21.54 1.40
C PHE A 365 43.17 -20.13 1.20
N VAL A 366 42.97 -19.75 -0.06
CA VAL A 366 42.59 -18.41 -0.50
C VAL A 366 41.45 -18.46 -1.51
N GLN A 367 40.65 -17.40 -1.56
CA GLN A 367 39.52 -17.31 -2.46
C GLN A 367 39.32 -15.88 -2.96
N GLY A 368 38.63 -15.74 -4.09
CA GLY A 368 38.39 -14.43 -4.66
C GLY A 368 37.76 -14.46 -6.03
N SER A 369 38.00 -13.40 -6.78
CA SER A 369 37.58 -13.24 -8.16
C SER A 369 38.67 -12.57 -8.99
N VAL A 370 38.69 -12.84 -10.29
CA VAL A 370 39.58 -12.24 -11.28
C VAL A 370 38.78 -11.80 -12.50
N GLN A 371 39.20 -10.71 -13.13
CA GLN A 371 38.66 -10.25 -14.39
C GLN A 371 39.71 -10.42 -15.48
N ALA A 372 39.85 -11.66 -15.92
CA ALA A 372 40.82 -12.08 -16.94
C ALA A 372 40.24 -13.25 -17.75
N SER A 373 40.75 -13.42 -18.97
CA SER A 373 40.44 -14.58 -19.79
C SER A 373 41.09 -15.85 -19.24
N GLU A 374 40.51 -17.01 -19.55
CA GLU A 374 41.11 -18.30 -19.18
C GLU A 374 42.56 -18.43 -19.67
N LYS A 375 42.85 -17.89 -20.86
CA LYS A 375 44.20 -17.89 -21.43
C LYS A 375 45.19 -17.10 -20.57
N GLU A 376 44.80 -15.93 -20.09
CA GLU A 376 45.64 -15.11 -19.19
C GLU A 376 45.85 -15.78 -17.84
N ILE A 377 44.80 -16.42 -17.30
CA ILE A 377 44.88 -17.18 -16.06
C ILE A 377 45.86 -18.35 -16.23
N ARG A 378 45.73 -19.16 -17.29
CA ARG A 378 46.65 -20.29 -17.58
C ARG A 378 48.09 -19.80 -17.73
N ALA A 379 48.32 -18.74 -18.49
CA ALA A 379 49.66 -18.17 -18.68
C ALA A 379 50.28 -17.69 -17.36
N PHE A 380 49.49 -17.19 -16.40
CA PHE A 380 50.00 -16.81 -15.09
C PHE A 380 50.52 -18.03 -14.30
N PHE A 381 49.79 -19.15 -14.32
CA PHE A 381 50.17 -20.37 -13.60
C PHE A 381 51.30 -21.15 -14.27
N GLU A 382 51.50 -21.04 -15.58
CA GLU A 382 52.62 -21.72 -16.28
C GLU A 382 53.99 -21.06 -15.98
N ASN A 383 54.00 -19.79 -15.60
CA ASN A 383 55.22 -19.00 -15.36
C ASN A 383 55.67 -18.97 -13.88
N LYS A 384 55.05 -19.77 -13.02
CA LYS A 384 55.23 -19.76 -11.56
C LYS A 384 55.24 -21.17 -11.00
#